data_AF-A0A3Q2SP29-F1
#
_entry.id   AF-A0A3Q2SP29-F1
#
_cell.length_a   1.000
_cell.length_b   1.000
_cell.length_c   1.000
_cell.angle_alpha   90.00
_cell.angle_beta   90.00
_cell.angle_gamma   90.00
#
_symmetry.space_group_name_H-M   'P 1'
#
loop_
_entity.id
_entity.type
_entity.pdbx_description
1 polymer ?
#
loop_
_entity_poly.entity_id
_entity_poly.type
_entity_poly.pdbx_seq_one_letter_code
_entity_poly.pdbx_strand_id
1 'polypeptide(L)'
;VAMKPSYPRLIFLLPAVKNRPLSVPTPPDPAPAPGCAVSSDMKKLQQREKIIKYFDKDKPAPVITSGSSKVCGKCGEALSSTQTALKALDKVFHASCFCCMSCCRPLQGLPFHDREGSPQCEGCYKNSLPACSRCGEKITDCLLKAMGRCFHPRCFLCSTCSCKLEGGPFVAGEDNQPYCVQDYHRRFSPRCESCKEPIIPAPGSEEMVKVVALGKNFHVKCYRCEDCARLLSPEGDKCPGYPLDGRILCIKCCSKRTKQ
;
A
#
# COMPACT_ATOMS: atom_id res chain seq x y z
N VAL A 1 20.94 -65.57 -25.89
CA VAL A 1 22.27 -64.95 -26.13
C VAL A 1 22.07 -63.82 -27.12
N ALA A 2 22.06 -62.60 -26.62
CA ALA A 2 22.13 -61.38 -27.42
C ALA A 2 23.61 -61.04 -27.66
N MET A 3 23.96 -60.49 -28.83
CA MET A 3 25.08 -59.54 -29.06
C MET A 3 25.10 -59.11 -30.55
N LYS A 4 24.76 -57.84 -30.89
CA LYS A 4 25.60 -56.61 -31.10
C LYS A 4 26.11 -56.50 -32.56
N PRO A 5 26.54 -55.33 -33.14
CA PRO A 5 26.87 -53.98 -32.60
C PRO A 5 26.16 -52.83 -33.42
N SER A 6 26.30 -51.49 -33.26
CA SER A 6 27.51 -50.64 -33.15
C SER A 6 27.15 -49.13 -32.91
N TYR A 7 27.70 -48.56 -31.82
CA TYR A 7 28.15 -47.18 -31.51
C TYR A 7 27.29 -45.89 -31.70
N PRO A 8 27.66 -44.73 -31.08
CA PRO A 8 28.60 -44.48 -29.96
C PRO A 8 27.99 -43.66 -28.79
N ARG A 9 28.73 -43.63 -27.67
CA ARG A 9 28.55 -42.67 -26.58
C ARG A 9 28.82 -41.24 -27.06
N LEU A 10 27.89 -40.33 -26.78
CA LEU A 10 28.17 -38.91 -26.60
C LEU A 10 27.36 -38.43 -25.39
N ILE A 11 28.01 -38.50 -24.24
CA ILE A 11 27.73 -37.60 -23.12
C ILE A 11 28.32 -36.26 -23.57
N PHE A 12 27.47 -35.35 -24.04
CA PHE A 12 27.72 -33.93 -23.85
C PHE A 12 26.72 -33.42 -22.83
N LEU A 13 27.29 -33.08 -21.68
CA LEU A 13 26.73 -32.13 -20.73
C LEU A 13 26.38 -30.84 -21.50
N LEU A 14 25.10 -30.58 -21.65
CA LEU A 14 24.59 -29.21 -21.71
C LEU A 14 23.43 -29.11 -20.73
N PRO A 15 23.37 -27.97 -20.03
CA PRO A 15 23.15 -27.92 -18.60
C PRO A 15 21.70 -28.25 -18.28
N ALA A 16 21.45 -28.55 -17.01
CA ALA A 16 20.16 -28.31 -16.40
C ALA A 16 19.62 -27.00 -16.97
N VAL A 17 18.63 -27.10 -17.86
CA VAL A 17 17.74 -25.97 -18.10
C VAL A 17 17.11 -25.84 -16.74
N LYS A 18 17.67 -24.93 -15.92
CA LYS A 18 16.89 -24.15 -14.99
C LYS A 18 15.76 -23.66 -15.87
N ASN A 19 14.67 -24.42 -15.90
CA ASN A 19 13.40 -23.92 -16.33
C ASN A 19 13.16 -22.81 -15.34
N ARG A 20 13.64 -21.63 -15.73
CA ARG A 20 13.31 -20.38 -15.07
C ARG A 20 11.81 -20.48 -14.96
N PRO A 21 11.24 -20.52 -13.74
CA PRO A 21 9.80 -20.48 -13.64
C PRO A 21 9.40 -19.30 -14.50
N LEU A 22 8.53 -19.54 -15.50
CA LEU A 22 7.90 -18.44 -16.20
C LEU A 22 7.45 -17.52 -15.09
N SER A 23 8.02 -16.32 -15.06
CA SER A 23 7.74 -15.28 -14.10
C SER A 23 6.29 -14.88 -14.33
N VAL A 24 5.39 -15.66 -13.76
CA VAL A 24 4.13 -15.16 -13.25
C VAL A 24 4.53 -13.99 -12.36
N PRO A 25 3.89 -12.82 -12.45
CA PRO A 25 4.12 -11.78 -11.46
C PRO A 25 4.03 -12.46 -10.10
N THR A 26 5.15 -12.50 -9.38
CA THR A 26 5.11 -12.77 -7.95
C THR A 26 4.05 -11.81 -7.41
N PRO A 27 3.05 -12.29 -6.65
CA PRO A 27 2.16 -11.35 -5.98
C PRO A 27 3.08 -10.34 -5.29
N PRO A 28 2.83 -9.02 -5.45
CA PRO A 28 3.64 -8.05 -4.73
C PRO A 28 3.61 -8.46 -3.27
N ASP A 29 4.80 -8.53 -2.64
CA ASP A 29 4.91 -8.96 -1.25
C ASP A 29 3.82 -8.26 -0.45
N PRO A 30 3.05 -8.98 0.38
CA PRO A 30 2.00 -8.37 1.18
C PRO A 30 2.63 -7.18 1.88
N ALA A 31 2.14 -5.99 1.53
CA ALA A 31 2.76 -4.77 2.01
C ALA A 31 2.69 -4.84 3.54
N PRO A 32 3.80 -4.54 4.24
CA PRO A 32 3.78 -4.51 5.69
C PRO A 32 2.60 -3.64 6.11
N ALA A 33 1.89 -4.09 7.15
CA ALA A 33 0.70 -3.40 7.63
C ALA A 33 1.00 -1.90 7.69
N PRO A 34 0.19 -1.05 7.04
CA PRO A 34 0.42 0.37 7.11
C PRO A 34 0.14 0.73 8.57
N GLY A 35 1.19 1.03 9.33
CA GLY A 35 1.02 1.62 10.64
C GLY A 35 0.22 2.90 10.50
N CYS A 36 -0.55 3.29 11.52
CA CYS A 36 -1.03 4.68 11.61
C CYS A 36 0.24 5.53 11.70
N ALA A 37 0.73 5.98 10.54
CA ALA A 37 1.71 7.03 10.46
C ALA A 37 0.93 8.30 10.78
N VAL A 38 0.86 8.63 12.07
CA VAL A 38 0.88 10.03 12.43
C VAL A 38 2.14 10.57 11.78
N SER A 39 2.00 11.25 10.63
CA SER A 39 3.13 11.92 10.02
C SER A 39 3.79 12.77 11.10
N SER A 40 5.10 12.98 11.01
CA SER A 40 5.79 13.93 11.88
C SER A 40 5.07 15.30 11.87
N ASP A 41 4.35 15.62 10.80
CA ASP A 41 3.42 16.74 10.70
C ASP A 41 2.16 16.60 11.56
N MET A 42 1.51 15.43 11.65
CA MET A 42 0.31 15.22 12.48
C MET A 42 0.62 15.19 13.98
N LYS A 43 1.77 14.64 14.41
CA LYS A 43 2.24 14.81 15.80
C LYS A 43 2.57 16.26 16.11
N LYS A 44 3.14 17.01 15.15
CA LYS A 44 3.31 18.47 15.29
C LYS A 44 1.98 19.22 15.33
N LEU A 45 0.93 18.73 14.65
CA LEU A 45 -0.40 19.35 14.66
C LEU A 45 -1.15 19.07 15.97
N GLN A 46 -1.14 17.84 16.51
CA GLN A 46 -1.71 17.52 17.83
C GLN A 46 -0.91 18.18 18.97
N GLN A 47 0.43 18.23 18.88
CA GLN A 47 1.25 18.94 19.86
C GLN A 47 1.12 20.47 19.75
N ARG A 48 0.60 20.98 18.63
CA ARG A 48 0.20 22.39 18.42
C ARG A 48 -1.26 22.67 18.74
N GLU A 49 -2.03 21.70 19.24
CA GLU A 49 -3.38 21.96 19.79
C GLU A 49 -3.33 22.69 21.13
N LYS A 50 -2.15 22.89 21.72
CA LYS A 50 -1.93 23.91 22.74
C LYS A 50 -1.51 25.21 22.08
N ILE A 51 -2.48 25.96 21.57
CA ILE A 51 -2.57 27.42 21.61
C ILE A 51 -3.89 27.79 20.91
N ILE A 52 -5.01 27.50 21.58
CA ILE A 52 -6.12 28.43 21.50
C ILE A 52 -5.67 29.67 22.30
N LYS A 53 -4.88 30.56 21.68
CA LYS A 53 -4.65 31.89 22.26
C LYS A 53 -5.90 32.71 21.96
N TYR A 54 -6.93 32.51 22.79
CA TYR A 54 -7.90 33.57 22.99
C TYR A 54 -7.10 34.80 23.45
N PHE A 55 -7.10 35.86 22.65
CA PHE A 55 -6.72 37.18 23.15
C PHE A 55 -7.84 37.59 24.10
N ASP A 56 -7.54 37.50 25.39
CA ASP A 56 -8.42 37.91 26.49
C ASP A 56 -8.95 39.33 26.24
N LYS A 57 -10.28 39.47 26.18
CA LYS A 57 -10.95 40.71 25.80
C LYS A 57 -10.95 41.78 26.90
N ASP A 58 -10.46 41.47 28.10
CA ASP A 58 -10.60 42.34 29.27
C ASP A 58 -9.29 42.92 29.82
N LYS A 59 -8.19 42.90 29.03
CA LYS A 59 -6.94 43.57 29.41
C LYS A 59 -6.51 44.60 28.35
N PRO A 60 -6.35 45.90 28.71
CA PRO A 60 -5.84 46.89 27.78
C PRO A 60 -4.46 46.45 27.27
N ALA A 61 -4.23 46.64 25.97
CA ALA A 61 -3.00 46.23 25.31
C ALA A 61 -1.77 46.76 26.06
N PRO A 62 -0.71 45.96 26.24
CA PRO A 62 0.52 46.46 26.83
C PRO A 62 1.09 47.51 25.88
N VAL A 63 1.07 48.77 26.31
CA VAL A 63 1.76 49.87 25.63
C VAL A 63 3.25 49.53 25.69
N ILE A 64 3.84 49.19 24.54
CA ILE A 64 5.26 48.87 24.45
C ILE A 64 6.03 50.20 24.47
N THR A 65 6.51 50.61 25.63
CA THR A 65 7.59 51.58 25.74
C THR A 65 8.93 50.84 25.62
N SER A 66 9.83 51.37 24.78
CA SER A 66 11.28 51.08 24.66
C SER A 66 11.75 50.17 23.51
N GLY A 67 12.46 50.77 22.54
CA GLY A 67 13.89 50.46 22.34
C GLY A 67 14.37 49.59 21.17
N SER A 68 13.51 49.05 20.30
CA SER A 68 13.95 48.42 19.04
C SER A 68 12.85 48.52 17.97
N SER A 69 13.18 49.00 16.78
CA SER A 69 12.24 49.12 15.66
C SER A 69 11.75 47.72 15.27
N LYS A 70 10.55 47.35 15.71
CA LYS A 70 9.94 46.08 15.32
C LYS A 70 9.25 46.27 13.97
N VAL A 71 9.62 45.46 12.99
CA VAL A 71 9.02 45.47 11.65
C VAL A 71 7.84 44.50 11.56
N CYS A 72 6.85 44.84 10.74
CA CYS A 72 5.69 44.01 10.52
C CYS A 72 6.08 42.73 9.77
N GLY A 73 5.73 41.56 10.33
CA GLY A 73 6.04 40.25 9.75
C GLY A 73 5.31 39.92 8.44
N LYS A 74 4.39 40.77 7.96
CA LYS A 74 3.70 40.62 6.67
C LYS A 74 4.18 41.63 5.62
N CYS A 75 4.16 42.92 5.94
CA CYS A 75 4.51 43.97 4.97
C CYS A 75 5.96 44.47 5.08
N GLY A 76 6.72 44.06 6.10
CA GLY A 76 8.12 44.48 6.29
C GLY A 76 8.30 45.90 6.82
N GLU A 77 7.25 46.71 6.84
CA GLU A 77 7.29 48.10 7.30
C GLU A 77 7.46 48.23 8.83
N ALA A 78 8.07 49.33 9.27
CA ALA A 78 8.25 49.62 10.69
C ALA A 78 6.90 49.88 11.38
N LEU A 79 6.70 49.28 12.55
CA LEU A 79 5.54 49.58 13.39
C LEU A 79 5.77 50.87 14.16
N SER A 80 4.88 51.83 13.98
CA SER A 80 4.94 53.10 14.71
C SER A 80 4.55 52.92 16.18
N SER A 81 5.18 53.67 17.09
CA SER A 81 4.98 53.58 18.55
C SER A 81 3.53 53.83 18.99
N THR A 82 2.71 54.47 18.14
CA THR A 82 1.31 54.82 18.39
C THR A 82 0.30 53.84 17.80
N GLN A 83 0.74 52.89 16.96
CA GLN A 83 -0.16 51.95 16.28
C GLN A 83 -0.34 50.65 17.07
N THR A 84 -1.57 50.12 17.08
CA THR A 84 -1.87 48.82 17.68
C THR A 84 -1.18 47.70 16.92
N ALA A 85 -0.15 47.12 17.53
CA ALA A 85 0.58 45.98 16.99
C ALA A 85 0.11 44.67 17.63
N LEU A 86 -0.12 43.65 16.80
CA LEU A 86 -0.47 42.29 17.24
C LEU A 86 0.78 41.44 17.28
N LYS A 87 1.04 40.75 18.40
CA LYS A 87 2.15 39.80 18.53
C LYS A 87 1.66 38.37 18.29
N ALA A 88 2.15 37.71 17.25
CA ALA A 88 1.81 36.33 16.89
C ALA A 88 2.98 35.66 16.15
N LEU A 89 3.12 34.33 16.25
CA LEU A 89 4.17 33.56 15.54
C LEU A 89 5.58 34.12 15.73
N ASP A 90 5.89 34.59 16.95
CA ASP A 90 7.14 35.28 17.32
C ASP A 90 7.48 36.52 16.47
N LYS A 91 6.50 37.04 15.75
CA LYS A 91 6.55 38.27 14.96
C LYS A 91 5.53 39.27 15.48
N VAL A 92 5.63 40.50 15.00
CA VAL A 92 4.62 41.55 15.22
C VAL A 92 3.99 41.94 13.90
N PHE A 93 2.70 42.25 13.91
CA PHE A 93 1.93 42.60 12.73
C PHE A 93 1.12 43.86 13.00
N HIS A 94 0.89 44.68 11.99
CA HIS A 94 -0.20 45.66 12.06
C HIS A 94 -1.52 44.93 12.29
N ALA A 95 -2.46 45.53 13.01
CA ALA A 95 -3.80 44.98 13.18
C ALA A 95 -4.46 44.62 11.83
N SER A 96 -4.29 45.48 10.81
CA SER A 96 -4.76 45.27 9.44
C SER A 96 -3.96 44.22 8.65
N CYS A 97 -2.70 44.01 8.99
CA CYS A 97 -1.84 43.04 8.33
C CYS A 97 -2.01 41.62 8.87
N PHE A 98 -2.66 41.43 10.02
CA PHE A 98 -2.88 40.10 10.58
C PHE A 98 -4.11 39.42 9.94
N CYS A 99 -3.90 38.80 8.79
CA CYS A 99 -4.94 38.11 8.03
C CYS A 99 -4.46 36.76 7.50
N CYS A 100 -5.40 35.88 7.15
CA CYS A 100 -5.12 34.60 6.52
C CYS A 100 -4.32 34.78 5.23
N MET A 101 -3.22 34.03 5.06
CA MET A 101 -2.41 34.09 3.84
C MET A 101 -3.17 33.63 2.59
N SER A 102 -4.10 32.69 2.73
CA SER A 102 -4.79 32.08 1.59
C SER A 102 -6.05 32.83 1.14
N CYS A 103 -6.71 33.57 2.03
CA CYS A 103 -7.99 34.23 1.72
C CYS A 103 -8.08 35.68 2.20
N CYS A 104 -7.00 36.24 2.74
CA CYS A 104 -6.92 37.61 3.25
C CYS A 104 -7.94 37.98 4.34
N ARG A 105 -8.68 37.02 4.91
CA ARG A 105 -9.61 37.26 6.01
C ARG A 105 -8.85 37.75 7.26
N PRO A 106 -9.23 38.88 7.88
CA PRO A 106 -8.65 39.33 9.14
C PRO A 106 -8.80 38.27 10.22
N LEU A 107 -7.73 38.00 10.96
CA LEU A 107 -7.68 36.95 12.01
C LEU A 107 -7.67 37.53 13.42
N GLN A 108 -7.83 38.84 13.57
CA GLN A 108 -7.89 39.48 14.88
C GLN A 108 -9.05 38.92 15.71
N GLY A 109 -8.72 38.36 16.88
CA GLY A 109 -9.71 37.75 17.78
C GLY A 109 -10.31 36.43 17.30
N LEU A 110 -9.84 35.86 16.19
CA LEU A 110 -10.27 34.57 15.67
C LEU A 110 -9.17 33.51 15.86
N PRO A 111 -9.54 32.23 16.03
CA PRO A 111 -8.57 31.14 16.02
C PRO A 111 -7.87 31.07 14.66
N PHE A 112 -6.58 30.76 14.68
CA PHE A 112 -5.75 30.62 13.49
C PHE A 112 -4.72 29.50 13.66
N HIS A 113 -4.24 28.98 12.55
CA HIS A 113 -3.20 27.95 12.48
C HIS A 113 -1.92 28.54 11.92
N ASP A 114 -0.78 28.08 12.44
CA ASP A 114 0.55 28.43 11.90
C ASP A 114 0.97 27.44 10.81
N ARG A 115 1.15 27.94 9.59
CA ARG A 115 1.76 27.20 8.49
C ARG A 115 3.05 27.91 8.06
N GLU A 116 4.19 27.33 8.42
CA GLU A 116 5.53 27.82 8.03
C GLU A 116 5.77 29.29 8.41
N GLY A 117 5.27 29.71 9.58
CA GLY A 117 5.43 31.09 10.08
C GLY A 117 4.45 32.08 9.49
N SER A 118 3.39 31.59 8.83
CA SER A 118 2.29 32.38 8.25
C SER A 118 0.94 32.00 8.86
N PRO A 119 0.10 32.98 9.22
CA PRO A 119 -1.21 32.69 9.81
C PRO A 119 -2.23 32.25 8.75
N GLN A 120 -2.94 31.15 9.03
CA GLN A 120 -4.07 30.64 8.24
C GLN A 120 -5.35 30.58 9.07
N CYS A 121 -6.49 30.91 8.44
CA CYS A 121 -7.80 30.69 9.07
C CYS A 121 -8.13 29.19 9.11
N GLU A 122 -9.03 28.80 10.02
CA GLU A 122 -9.48 27.42 10.19
C GLU A 122 -10.01 26.81 8.88
N GLY A 123 -10.79 27.55 8.09
CA GLY A 123 -11.32 27.08 6.81
C GLY A 123 -10.23 26.77 5.78
N CYS A 124 -9.24 27.66 5.64
CA CYS A 124 -8.11 27.44 4.73
C CYS A 124 -7.19 26.32 5.22
N TYR A 125 -7.00 26.20 6.53
CA TYR A 125 -6.27 25.09 7.12
C TYR A 125 -6.96 23.74 6.82
N LYS A 126 -8.25 23.61 7.12
CA LYS A 126 -9.02 22.38 6.80
C LYS A 126 -9.00 22.03 5.32
N ASN A 127 -9.07 23.02 4.44
CA ASN A 127 -8.99 22.81 2.99
C ASN A 127 -7.61 22.32 2.53
N SER A 128 -6.54 22.68 3.26
CA SER A 128 -5.18 22.22 2.95
C SER A 128 -4.91 20.77 3.38
N LEU A 129 -5.79 20.17 4.19
CA LEU A 129 -5.65 18.78 4.65
C LEU A 129 -5.77 17.78 3.48
N PRO A 130 -5.08 16.63 3.58
CA PRO A 130 -5.22 15.56 2.61
C PRO A 130 -6.67 15.05 2.56
N ALA A 131 -7.14 14.75 1.35
CA ALA A 131 -8.45 14.15 1.14
C ALA A 131 -8.34 12.62 1.15
N CYS A 132 -9.32 11.95 1.75
CA CYS A 132 -9.41 10.50 1.74
C CYS A 132 -9.76 10.01 0.33
N SER A 133 -8.95 9.10 -0.22
CA SER A 133 -9.15 8.56 -1.57
C SER A 133 -10.39 7.67 -1.71
N ARG A 134 -11.05 7.28 -0.61
CA ARG A 134 -12.29 6.48 -0.64
C ARG A 134 -13.56 7.33 -0.48
N CYS A 135 -13.62 8.23 0.50
CA CYS A 135 -14.82 9.03 0.76
C CYS A 135 -14.74 10.47 0.21
N GLY A 136 -13.56 10.94 -0.18
CA GLY A 136 -13.34 12.31 -0.68
C GLY A 136 -13.24 13.39 0.42
N GLU A 137 -13.61 13.07 1.65
CA GLU A 137 -13.56 14.01 2.78
C GLU A 137 -12.14 14.29 3.26
N LYS A 138 -11.94 15.46 3.87
CA LYS A 138 -10.66 15.88 4.47
C LYS A 138 -10.37 15.06 5.73
N ILE A 139 -9.14 14.59 5.85
CA ILE A 139 -8.70 13.78 6.99
C ILE A 139 -8.22 14.73 8.09
N THR A 140 -8.96 14.81 9.20
CA THR A 140 -8.71 15.74 10.31
C THR A 140 -7.97 15.12 11.50
N ASP A 141 -7.99 13.79 11.57
CA ASP A 141 -7.65 12.97 12.73
C ASP A 141 -6.47 12.03 12.44
N CYS A 142 -6.62 10.69 12.41
CA CYS A 142 -5.52 9.83 11.95
C CYS A 142 -5.52 9.72 10.43
N LEU A 143 -4.34 9.88 9.85
CA LEU A 143 -4.08 9.62 8.44
C LEU A 143 -3.40 8.27 8.28
N LEU A 144 -3.95 7.44 7.40
CA LEU A 144 -3.30 6.24 6.91
C LEU A 144 -2.79 6.50 5.50
N LYS A 145 -1.47 6.33 5.29
CA LYS A 145 -0.84 6.47 3.97
C LYS A 145 -0.51 5.08 3.43
N ALA A 146 -1.11 4.71 2.30
CA ALA A 146 -0.89 3.43 1.63
C ALA A 146 -1.00 3.63 0.12
N MET A 147 -0.19 2.91 -0.65
CA MET A 147 -0.24 2.92 -2.12
C MET A 147 -0.14 4.34 -2.72
N GLY A 148 0.70 5.20 -2.11
CA GLY A 148 0.84 6.61 -2.50
C GLY A 148 -0.38 7.50 -2.21
N ARG A 149 -1.42 6.97 -1.58
CA ARG A 149 -2.71 7.62 -1.31
C ARG A 149 -2.95 7.78 0.19
N CYS A 150 -3.93 8.62 0.51
CA CYS A 150 -4.33 8.99 1.86
C CYS A 150 -5.72 8.44 2.17
N PHE A 151 -5.89 7.80 3.32
CA PHE A 151 -7.16 7.22 3.77
C PHE A 151 -7.42 7.53 5.23
N HIS A 152 -8.70 7.63 5.61
CA HIS A 152 -9.06 7.40 7.01
C HIS A 152 -8.79 5.92 7.35
N PRO A 153 -8.38 5.59 8.58
CA PRO A 153 -8.21 4.20 9.00
C PRO A 153 -9.49 3.36 8.78
N ARG A 154 -10.66 3.93 9.13
CA ARG A 154 -11.99 3.34 8.85
C ARG A 154 -12.32 3.17 7.37
N CYS A 155 -11.68 3.93 6.49
CA CYS A 155 -11.90 3.88 5.04
C CYS A 155 -10.90 2.96 4.34
N PHE A 156 -9.88 2.46 5.03
CA PHE A 156 -8.92 1.53 4.46
C PHE A 156 -9.47 0.09 4.53
N LEU A 157 -10.38 -0.21 3.61
CA LEU A 157 -11.07 -1.50 3.53
C LEU A 157 -10.80 -2.19 2.19
N CYS A 158 -10.92 -3.52 2.18
CA CYS A 158 -10.80 -4.31 0.95
C CYS A 158 -11.83 -3.86 -0.10
N SER A 159 -11.38 -3.76 -1.35
CA SER A 159 -12.22 -3.34 -2.48
C SER A 159 -13.23 -4.40 -2.93
N THR A 160 -13.09 -5.64 -2.45
CA THR A 160 -14.02 -6.75 -2.74
C THR A 160 -14.97 -6.98 -1.56
N CYS A 161 -14.46 -7.41 -0.39
CA CYS A 161 -15.31 -7.73 0.76
C CYS A 161 -15.55 -6.58 1.76
N SER A 162 -14.90 -5.42 1.59
CA SER A 162 -14.98 -4.28 2.53
C SER A 162 -14.54 -4.60 3.97
N CYS A 163 -13.76 -5.66 4.20
CA CYS A 163 -13.14 -5.89 5.51
C CYS A 163 -12.09 -4.82 5.82
N LYS A 164 -11.88 -4.50 7.10
CA LYS A 164 -10.83 -3.58 7.53
C LYS A 164 -9.45 -4.17 7.22
N LEU A 165 -8.58 -3.36 6.63
CA LEU A 165 -7.19 -3.71 6.31
C LEU A 165 -6.19 -3.02 7.24
N GLU A 166 -6.66 -2.10 8.09
CA GLU A 166 -5.86 -1.45 9.10
C GLU A 166 -5.19 -2.48 10.03
N GLY A 167 -3.87 -2.37 10.22
CA GLY A 167 -3.09 -3.25 11.09
C GLY A 167 -2.89 -4.68 10.58
N GLY A 168 -3.50 -5.05 9.45
CA GLY A 168 -3.37 -6.36 8.83
C GLY A 168 -2.56 -6.34 7.53
N PRO A 169 -2.15 -7.51 7.02
CA PRO A 169 -1.53 -7.61 5.70
C PRO A 169 -2.55 -7.29 4.61
N PHE A 170 -2.11 -6.55 3.60
CA PHE A 170 -2.93 -6.24 2.43
C PHE A 170 -2.08 -6.31 1.16
N VAL A 171 -2.77 -6.40 0.02
CA VAL A 171 -2.12 -6.42 -1.30
C VAL A 171 -2.65 -5.26 -2.13
N ALA A 172 -1.73 -4.56 -2.79
CA ALA A 172 -2.03 -3.55 -3.79
C ALA A 172 -2.34 -4.24 -5.13
N GLY A 173 -3.56 -4.09 -5.64
CA GLY A 173 -3.88 -4.53 -7.00
C GLY A 173 -3.24 -3.66 -8.08
N GLU A 174 -3.20 -4.17 -9.31
CA GLU A 174 -2.73 -3.43 -10.50
C GLU A 174 -3.53 -2.15 -10.77
N ASP A 175 -4.78 -2.12 -10.31
CA ASP A 175 -5.71 -0.99 -10.32
C ASP A 175 -5.43 0.07 -9.24
N ASN A 176 -4.34 -0.08 -8.47
CA ASN A 176 -4.06 0.72 -7.29
C ASN A 176 -5.22 0.72 -6.27
N GLN A 177 -5.91 -0.41 -6.13
CA GLN A 177 -6.91 -0.62 -5.09
C GLN A 177 -6.40 -1.60 -4.01
N PRO A 178 -6.76 -1.40 -2.74
CA PRO A 178 -6.35 -2.29 -1.67
C PRO A 178 -7.26 -3.53 -1.60
N TYR A 179 -6.64 -4.71 -1.48
CA TYR A 179 -7.31 -5.99 -1.33
C TYR A 179 -6.83 -6.71 -0.07
N CYS A 180 -7.71 -7.46 0.59
CA CYS A 180 -7.26 -8.44 1.58
C CYS A 180 -6.52 -9.57 0.85
N VAL A 181 -5.57 -10.22 1.53
CA VAL A 181 -4.78 -11.32 0.98
C VAL A 181 -5.66 -12.41 0.37
N GLN A 182 -6.78 -12.72 1.04
CA GLN A 182 -7.71 -13.76 0.59
C GLN A 182 -8.42 -13.41 -0.72
N ASP A 183 -9.00 -12.20 -0.85
CA ASP A 183 -9.70 -11.78 -2.06
C ASP A 183 -8.74 -11.53 -3.22
N TYR A 184 -7.52 -11.07 -2.91
CA TYR A 184 -6.46 -10.95 -3.89
C TYR A 184 -6.13 -12.32 -4.51
N HIS A 185 -5.80 -13.32 -3.70
CA HIS A 185 -5.55 -14.67 -4.20
C HIS A 185 -6.75 -15.29 -4.90
N ARG A 186 -7.97 -15.09 -4.39
CA ARG A 186 -9.18 -15.60 -5.03
C ARG A 186 -9.37 -15.06 -6.46
N ARG A 187 -9.03 -13.79 -6.69
CA ARG A 187 -9.17 -13.16 -8.02
C ARG A 187 -7.99 -13.42 -8.94
N PHE A 188 -6.77 -13.36 -8.42
CA PHE A 188 -5.57 -13.27 -9.23
C PHE A 188 -4.70 -14.54 -9.20
N SER A 189 -4.95 -15.50 -8.30
CA SER A 189 -4.20 -16.76 -8.30
C SER A 189 -4.56 -17.63 -9.51
N PRO A 190 -3.58 -18.37 -10.07
CA PRO A 190 -3.83 -19.33 -11.12
C PRO A 190 -4.81 -20.40 -10.65
N ARG A 191 -5.73 -20.80 -11.53
CA ARG A 191 -6.71 -21.86 -11.23
C ARG A 191 -6.12 -23.23 -11.52
N CYS A 192 -6.44 -24.19 -10.67
CA CYS A 192 -6.12 -25.57 -10.93
C CYS A 192 -6.98 -26.11 -12.06
N GLU A 193 -6.37 -26.76 -13.04
CA GLU A 193 -7.09 -27.28 -14.19
C GLU A 193 -8.04 -28.43 -13.82
N SER A 194 -7.72 -29.19 -12.77
CA SER A 194 -8.51 -30.36 -12.33
C SER A 194 -9.72 -30.00 -11.48
N CYS A 195 -9.59 -29.10 -10.50
CA CYS A 195 -10.69 -28.75 -9.58
C CYS A 195 -11.27 -27.35 -9.82
N LYS A 196 -10.70 -26.56 -10.73
CA LYS A 196 -11.07 -25.18 -11.07
C LYS A 196 -10.95 -24.15 -9.92
N GLU A 197 -10.57 -24.58 -8.72
CA GLU A 197 -10.28 -23.72 -7.58
C GLU A 197 -8.94 -22.98 -7.72
N PRO A 198 -8.79 -21.77 -7.16
CA PRO A 198 -7.52 -21.05 -7.13
C PRO A 198 -6.45 -21.81 -6.34
N ILE A 199 -5.21 -21.73 -6.82
CA ILE A 199 -4.04 -22.27 -6.13
C ILE A 199 -3.53 -21.16 -5.20
N ILE A 200 -3.86 -21.28 -3.92
CA ILE A 200 -3.47 -20.32 -2.88
C ILE A 200 -2.35 -20.92 -2.00
N PRO A 201 -1.42 -20.10 -1.49
CA PRO A 201 -0.41 -20.57 -0.56
C PRO A 201 -1.04 -21.04 0.76
N ALA A 202 -0.34 -21.93 1.46
CA ALA A 202 -0.80 -22.45 2.76
C ALA A 202 -0.74 -21.34 3.84
N PRO A 203 -1.62 -21.37 4.87
CA PRO A 203 -1.55 -20.40 5.96
C PRO A 203 -0.16 -20.39 6.61
N GLY A 204 0.50 -19.23 6.62
CA GLY A 204 1.86 -19.06 7.17
C GLY A 204 3.01 -19.33 6.19
N SER A 205 2.72 -19.63 4.93
CA SER A 205 3.71 -19.69 3.84
C SER A 205 3.39 -18.61 2.81
N GLU A 206 4.40 -17.90 2.35
CA GLU A 206 4.29 -16.95 1.24
C GLU A 206 4.51 -17.65 -0.12
N GLU A 207 5.00 -18.89 -0.10
CA GLU A 207 5.30 -19.67 -1.30
C GLU A 207 4.06 -20.39 -1.82
N MET A 208 3.66 -20.01 -3.03
CA MET A 208 2.59 -20.70 -3.77
C MET A 208 3.16 -21.93 -4.49
N VAL A 209 2.99 -23.10 -3.88
CA VAL A 209 3.40 -24.38 -4.48
C VAL A 209 2.38 -24.85 -5.51
N LYS A 210 2.82 -25.03 -6.75
CA LYS A 210 1.99 -25.53 -7.86
C LYS A 210 2.77 -26.49 -8.74
N VAL A 211 2.07 -27.43 -9.36
CA VAL A 211 2.63 -28.26 -10.43
C VAL A 211 2.25 -27.65 -11.77
N VAL A 212 3.23 -27.42 -12.63
CA VAL A 212 3.02 -26.97 -14.01
C VAL A 212 3.29 -28.14 -14.94
N ALA A 213 2.29 -28.56 -15.70
CA ALA A 213 2.41 -29.62 -16.69
C ALA A 213 1.57 -29.26 -17.91
N LEU A 214 2.12 -29.42 -19.12
CA LEU A 214 1.40 -29.13 -20.37
C LEU A 214 0.82 -27.70 -20.43
N GLY A 215 1.54 -26.72 -19.89
CA GLY A 215 1.06 -25.32 -19.81
C GLY A 215 -0.09 -25.08 -18.83
N LYS A 216 -0.55 -26.11 -18.11
CA LYS A 216 -1.64 -26.07 -17.13
C LYS A 216 -1.08 -26.03 -15.71
N ASN A 217 -1.84 -25.42 -14.79
CA ASN A 217 -1.49 -25.34 -13.37
C ASN A 217 -2.32 -26.33 -12.57
N PHE A 218 -1.71 -26.98 -11.57
CA PHE A 218 -2.38 -27.93 -10.69
C PHE A 218 -1.97 -27.72 -9.23
N HIS A 219 -2.90 -27.94 -8.29
CA HIS A 219 -2.50 -28.22 -6.92
C HIS A 219 -1.68 -29.52 -6.90
N VAL A 220 -0.71 -29.63 -5.99
CA VAL A 220 0.07 -30.87 -5.80
C VAL A 220 -0.85 -32.09 -5.62
N LYS A 221 -1.93 -31.94 -4.83
CA LYS A 221 -2.94 -32.99 -4.59
C LYS A 221 -3.80 -33.35 -5.81
N CYS A 222 -3.88 -32.46 -6.80
CA CYS A 222 -4.70 -32.59 -8.00
C CYS A 222 -3.89 -33.05 -9.23
N TYR A 223 -2.57 -33.11 -9.11
CA TYR A 223 -1.70 -33.64 -10.16
C TYR A 223 -1.79 -35.17 -10.19
N ARG A 224 -2.73 -35.69 -10.99
CA ARG A 224 -3.11 -37.10 -11.03
C ARG A 224 -3.18 -37.61 -12.47
N CYS A 225 -2.94 -38.90 -12.65
CA CYS A 225 -3.13 -39.59 -13.92
C CYS A 225 -4.59 -39.48 -14.37
N GLU A 226 -4.83 -39.01 -15.59
CA GLU A 226 -6.20 -38.84 -16.10
C GLU A 226 -6.96 -40.17 -16.27
N ASP A 227 -6.24 -41.28 -16.48
CA ASP A 227 -6.88 -42.60 -16.70
C ASP A 227 -7.21 -43.36 -15.42
N CYS A 228 -6.40 -43.21 -14.38
CA CYS A 228 -6.52 -44.04 -13.17
C CYS A 228 -6.54 -43.23 -11.87
N ALA A 229 -6.57 -41.89 -11.97
CA ALA A 229 -6.60 -40.96 -10.85
C ALA A 229 -5.45 -41.09 -9.83
N ARG A 230 -4.41 -41.90 -10.13
CA ARG A 230 -3.23 -42.04 -9.27
C ARG A 230 -2.48 -40.71 -9.17
N LEU A 231 -2.13 -40.31 -7.95
CA LEU A 231 -1.30 -39.14 -7.70
C LEU A 231 0.08 -39.29 -8.35
N LEU A 232 0.49 -38.26 -9.07
CA LEU A 232 1.75 -38.18 -9.77
C LEU A 232 2.72 -37.32 -8.96
N SER A 233 3.99 -37.71 -8.95
CA SER A 233 5.07 -36.97 -8.31
C SER A 233 5.62 -35.95 -9.30
N PRO A 234 5.66 -34.65 -8.96
CA PRO A 234 6.30 -33.64 -9.81
C PRO A 234 7.83 -33.82 -9.89
N GLU A 235 8.45 -34.39 -8.86
CA GLU A 235 9.91 -34.56 -8.75
C GLU A 235 10.44 -35.91 -9.30
N GLY A 236 9.56 -36.78 -9.80
CA GLY A 236 9.95 -37.96 -10.59
C GLY A 236 10.40 -39.21 -9.82
N ASP A 237 10.55 -39.16 -8.49
CA ASP A 237 11.13 -40.29 -7.74
C ASP A 237 10.28 -41.57 -7.70
N LYS A 238 8.96 -41.46 -7.47
CA LYS A 238 8.11 -42.65 -7.24
C LYS A 238 7.01 -42.86 -8.28
N CYS A 239 6.46 -41.81 -8.87
CA CYS A 239 5.38 -41.89 -9.87
C CYS A 239 5.39 -40.67 -10.81
N PRO A 240 6.37 -40.53 -11.73
CA PRO A 240 6.39 -39.42 -12.68
C PRO A 240 5.16 -39.41 -13.60
N GLY A 241 4.72 -38.20 -13.95
CA GLY A 241 3.71 -37.97 -14.98
C GLY A 241 4.33 -37.91 -16.36
N TYR A 242 3.72 -38.57 -17.33
CA TYR A 242 4.12 -38.62 -18.72
C TYR A 242 3.08 -37.91 -19.58
N PRO A 243 3.48 -36.88 -20.35
CA PRO A 243 2.59 -36.22 -21.29
C PRO A 243 2.36 -37.11 -22.53
N LEU A 244 1.09 -37.37 -22.87
CA LEU A 244 0.69 -38.06 -24.09
C LEU A 244 -0.63 -37.44 -24.60
N ASP A 245 -0.67 -37.01 -25.85
CA ASP A 245 -1.85 -36.39 -26.50
C ASP A 245 -2.51 -35.26 -25.69
N GLY A 246 -1.69 -34.40 -25.07
CA GLY A 246 -2.19 -33.29 -24.24
C GLY A 246 -2.78 -33.70 -22.90
N ARG A 247 -2.58 -34.96 -22.49
CA ARG A 247 -2.98 -35.53 -21.20
C ARG A 247 -1.78 -35.91 -20.35
N ILE A 248 -1.95 -35.90 -19.03
CA ILE A 248 -0.94 -36.38 -18.10
C ILE A 248 -1.29 -37.77 -17.55
N LEU A 249 -0.38 -38.74 -17.75
CA LEU A 249 -0.60 -40.14 -17.44
C LEU A 249 0.52 -40.72 -16.59
N CYS A 250 0.22 -41.72 -15.76
CA CYS A 250 1.27 -42.54 -15.16
C CYS A 250 1.90 -43.46 -16.23
N ILE A 251 3.13 -43.93 -15.98
CA ILE A 251 3.85 -44.81 -16.92
C ILE A 251 3.02 -46.01 -17.38
N LYS A 252 2.25 -46.63 -16.47
CA LYS A 252 1.42 -47.80 -16.77
C LYS A 252 0.29 -47.47 -17.75
N CYS A 253 -0.34 -46.30 -17.63
CA CYS A 253 -1.41 -45.87 -18.54
C CYS A 253 -0.84 -45.36 -19.87
N CYS A 254 0.28 -44.63 -19.82
CA CYS A 254 1.01 -44.19 -20.99
C CYS A 254 1.42 -45.39 -21.87
N SER A 255 2.10 -46.39 -21.30
CA SER A 255 2.51 -47.60 -22.04
C SER A 255 1.36 -48.45 -22.56
N LYS A 256 0.15 -48.35 -21.98
CA LYS A 256 -1.04 -49.03 -22.52
C LYS A 256 -1.55 -48.33 -23.78
N ARG A 257 -1.56 -47.00 -23.79
CA ARG A 257 -2.03 -46.20 -24.91
C ARG A 257 -1.06 -46.19 -26.10
N THR A 258 0.25 -46.22 -25.86
CA THR A 258 1.25 -46.25 -26.94
C THR A 258 1.41 -47.62 -27.62
N LYS A 259 0.75 -48.66 -27.10
CA LYS A 259 0.77 -50.02 -27.65
C LYS A 259 -0.51 -50.39 -28.42
N GLN A 260 -1.46 -49.46 -28.48
CA GLN A 260 -2.62 -49.52 -29.38
C GLN A 260 -2.28 -48.76 -30.66
#